data_AF-A0A2T9Y1S9-F1
#
_entry.id   AF-A0A2T9Y1S9-F1
#
_cell.length_a   1.000
_cell.length_b   1.000
_cell.length_c   1.000
_cell.angle_alpha   90.00
_cell.angle_beta   90.00
_cell.angle_gamma   90.00
#
_symmetry.space_group_name_H-M   'P 1'
#
loop_
_entity.id
_entity.type
_entity.pdbx_description
1 polymer ?
#
loop_
_entity_poly.entity_id
_entity_poly.type
_entity_poly.pdbx_seq_one_letter_code
_entity_poly.pdbx_strand_id
1 'polypeptide(L)'
;MNYNNETSDSKSEKSFIYDDDASFIGYENENEDDGTHSIVRAIVSNEDDPSLPVLTFRFWVIGTFFLVVITIVNTIAQLSSSRFTFSLIFAQLFVYPIGNLMAKILPNKQFNLGRYSFSLNPGPFNIKEHSALAIYIGLSFGISDATTLYVQGIHQLTSGNAGLGMGSISLDWNVITRFGMAPLIMPLWSATNAFIGFVLTAWIITPLLYYTNTLNFAYFPINSSNIYDITGRVYRVDLVIAQDNRLDIERYLSYSPLKLNVSVFLAYFFSFAGIVSLVVHFGLNYTGHLMRYMQNVIIESKKAVGGFSDIHNRLMRQYKTIPTWWSYTLVVICLTCSLIGSEMASGEINWYLFMFSASLGVALFFPIAIVFAISTLRADPSILIQAFIGYLYPGRPVGNFAARSFGNMVLGQMLQSSENMKIGHYMKLPPRGVFLIQIVGTTICILTSLTTIKILEYKVSDLCQRTSQDWNCFSMNTMYSASSIWGLFGPSELFNTGREYAPLWISIAVGLISP
;
A
#
# COMPACT_ATOMS: atom_id res chain seq x y z
N MET A 1 8.94 -16.25 70.57
CA MET A 1 7.57 -15.75 70.35
C MET A 1 7.35 -15.64 68.85
N ASN A 2 6.44 -16.49 68.35
CA ASN A 2 5.63 -16.41 67.12
C ASN A 2 6.29 -16.35 65.73
N TYR A 3 6.62 -17.55 65.23
CA TYR A 3 5.97 -18.29 64.12
C TYR A 3 5.06 -17.60 63.07
N ASN A 4 5.19 -18.15 61.85
CA ASN A 4 4.28 -18.24 60.67
C ASN A 4 4.51 -17.20 59.56
N ASN A 5 4.54 -17.53 58.26
CA ASN A 5 4.45 -18.78 57.51
C ASN A 5 4.91 -18.51 56.07
N GLU A 6 5.55 -19.49 55.43
CA GLU A 6 5.64 -19.59 53.97
C GLU A 6 4.25 -19.73 53.35
N THR A 7 4.03 -19.14 52.16
CA THR A 7 3.32 -19.83 51.08
C THR A 7 3.75 -19.28 49.73
N SER A 8 3.97 -20.24 48.85
CA SER A 8 4.42 -20.20 47.46
C SER A 8 3.42 -19.56 46.48
N ASP A 9 3.93 -19.43 45.26
CA ASP A 9 3.20 -19.63 44.00
C ASP A 9 2.76 -18.42 43.16
N SER A 10 3.57 -18.22 42.11
CA SER A 10 3.09 -18.34 40.71
C SER A 10 2.30 -17.17 40.08
N LYS A 11 2.73 -15.92 40.26
CA LYS A 11 2.18 -14.82 39.44
C LYS A 11 3.22 -13.75 39.11
N SER A 12 3.96 -13.92 38.00
CA SER A 12 4.36 -12.78 37.14
C SER A 12 4.95 -13.17 35.79
N GLU A 13 5.21 -14.44 35.50
CA GLU A 13 5.76 -14.84 34.18
C GLU A 13 4.75 -14.78 33.01
N LYS A 14 3.50 -14.38 33.28
CA LYS A 14 2.43 -14.26 32.27
C LYS A 14 2.14 -12.83 31.79
N SER A 15 2.85 -11.81 32.26
CA SER A 15 2.63 -10.42 31.81
C SER A 15 3.60 -9.97 30.70
N PHE A 16 4.65 -10.73 30.40
CA PHE A 16 5.68 -10.30 29.44
C PHE A 16 5.28 -10.35 27.96
N ILE A 17 4.10 -10.89 27.62
CA ILE A 17 3.67 -11.09 26.22
C ILE A 17 2.52 -10.14 25.81
N TYR A 18 1.84 -9.50 26.78
CA TYR A 18 0.65 -8.67 26.47
C TYR A 18 0.88 -7.16 26.58
N ASP A 19 1.93 -6.70 27.28
CA ASP A 19 2.22 -5.27 27.43
C ASP A 19 2.97 -4.66 26.23
N ASP A 20 3.62 -5.49 25.39
CA ASP A 20 4.38 -5.00 24.23
C ASP A 20 3.49 -4.34 23.15
N ASP A 21 2.26 -4.80 22.96
CA ASP A 21 1.36 -4.24 21.92
C ASP A 21 0.78 -2.87 22.32
N ALA A 22 0.63 -2.61 23.64
CA ALA A 22 0.17 -1.32 24.15
C ALA A 22 1.30 -0.26 24.21
N SER A 23 2.56 -0.71 24.34
CA SER A 23 3.75 0.15 24.28
C SER A 23 3.83 0.95 22.96
N PHE A 24 3.33 0.36 21.87
CA PHE A 24 3.29 0.98 20.54
C PHE A 24 2.41 2.23 20.46
N ILE A 25 1.39 2.34 21.32
CA ILE A 25 0.45 3.47 21.37
C ILE A 25 0.93 4.56 22.35
N GLY A 26 2.12 4.42 22.92
CA GLY A 26 2.75 5.45 23.75
C GLY A 26 2.14 5.57 25.14
N TYR A 27 1.60 4.48 25.68
CA TYR A 27 1.22 4.41 27.09
C TYR A 27 2.15 3.44 27.81
N GLU A 28 3.26 3.95 28.31
CA GLU A 28 3.93 3.34 29.46
C GLU A 28 4.17 4.38 30.56
N ASN A 29 4.25 3.82 31.76
CA ASN A 29 4.37 4.44 33.07
C ASN A 29 5.55 5.42 33.17
N GLU A 30 5.37 6.43 34.04
CA GLU A 30 6.19 7.62 34.29
C GLU A 30 7.65 7.39 34.77
N ASN A 31 8.36 6.34 34.34
CA ASN A 31 9.70 6.00 34.88
C ASN A 31 10.83 5.86 33.85
N GLU A 32 10.81 6.62 32.75
CA GLU A 32 12.02 6.96 31.97
C GLU A 32 11.92 8.40 31.40
N ASP A 33 12.89 9.24 31.73
CA ASP A 33 12.89 10.72 31.77
C ASP A 33 12.51 11.55 30.51
N ASP A 34 12.03 10.96 29.40
CA ASP A 34 11.76 11.74 28.17
C ASP A 34 10.50 11.36 27.38
N GLY A 35 9.71 10.37 27.83
CA GLY A 35 8.41 10.01 27.23
C GLY A 35 8.47 9.44 25.80
N THR A 36 9.66 9.28 25.20
CA THR A 36 9.87 8.67 23.87
C THR A 36 9.97 7.15 23.96
N HIS A 37 9.35 6.44 22.99
CA HIS A 37 9.46 4.99 22.84
C HIS A 37 10.93 4.53 22.69
N SER A 38 11.29 3.41 23.32
CA SER A 38 12.65 2.86 23.38
C SER A 38 13.36 2.74 22.02
N ILE A 39 12.70 2.12 21.02
CA ILE A 39 13.21 1.99 19.65
C ILE A 39 13.49 3.36 19.01
N VAL A 40 12.61 4.34 19.20
CA VAL A 40 12.79 5.68 18.62
C VAL A 40 13.98 6.38 19.28
N ARG A 41 14.10 6.29 20.61
CA ARG A 41 15.21 6.85 21.38
C ARG A 41 16.57 6.29 20.94
N ALA A 42 16.63 5.04 20.51
CA ALA A 42 17.86 4.41 20.05
C ALA A 42 18.33 4.88 18.66
N ILE A 43 17.43 5.43 17.84
CA ILE A 43 17.70 5.70 16.41
C ILE A 43 17.67 7.20 16.10
N VAL A 44 16.84 7.96 16.80
CA VAL A 44 16.53 9.35 16.49
C VAL A 44 17.29 10.29 17.42
N SER A 45 17.96 11.29 16.85
CA SER A 45 18.65 12.32 17.64
C SER A 45 17.68 13.17 18.46
N ASN A 46 18.07 13.49 19.70
CA ASN A 46 17.37 14.37 20.62
C ASN A 46 17.73 15.86 20.46
N GLU A 47 18.53 16.19 19.45
CA GLU A 47 18.97 17.55 19.17
C GLU A 47 18.40 18.06 17.85
N ASP A 48 18.20 19.37 17.76
CA ASP A 48 17.73 20.02 16.54
C ASP A 48 18.34 21.41 16.35
N ASP A 49 18.82 21.69 15.13
CA ASP A 49 19.23 23.03 14.67
C ASP A 49 18.22 23.59 13.66
N PRO A 50 17.38 24.57 14.05
CA PRO A 50 16.33 25.13 13.20
C PRO A 50 16.84 26.02 12.07
N SER A 51 18.11 26.46 12.14
CA SER A 51 18.70 27.35 11.16
C SER A 51 19.14 26.64 9.87
N LEU A 52 19.23 25.30 9.92
CA LEU A 52 19.66 24.49 8.80
C LEU A 52 18.68 24.58 7.61
N PRO A 53 19.18 24.91 6.41
CA PRO A 53 18.33 25.01 5.23
C PRO A 53 17.90 23.62 4.73
N VAL A 54 16.62 23.48 4.37
CA VAL A 54 16.04 22.20 3.92
C VAL A 54 15.73 22.20 2.42
N LEU A 55 14.91 23.17 1.96
CA LEU A 55 14.47 23.28 0.56
C LEU A 55 15.44 24.13 -0.27
N THR A 56 16.69 23.68 -0.40
CA THR A 56 17.73 24.40 -1.16
C THR A 56 17.56 24.25 -2.68
N PHE A 57 18.34 24.99 -3.48
CA PHE A 57 18.45 24.74 -4.92
C PHE A 57 18.90 23.30 -5.24
N ARG A 58 19.90 22.80 -4.49
CA ARG A 58 20.43 21.44 -4.62
C ARG A 58 19.35 20.39 -4.35
N PHE A 59 18.51 20.60 -3.34
CA PHE A 59 17.36 19.75 -3.05
C PHE A 59 16.46 19.60 -4.29
N TRP A 60 16.07 20.71 -4.92
CA TRP A 60 15.19 20.66 -6.10
C TRP A 60 15.86 19.99 -7.30
N VAL A 61 17.12 20.31 -7.59
CA VAL A 61 17.82 19.74 -8.76
C VAL A 61 18.05 18.23 -8.62
N ILE A 62 18.65 17.79 -7.49
CA ILE A 62 18.93 16.38 -7.26
C ILE A 62 17.61 15.60 -7.12
N GLY A 63 16.70 16.14 -6.30
CA GLY A 63 15.43 15.52 -6.00
C GLY A 63 14.60 15.30 -7.26
N THR A 64 14.40 16.34 -8.08
CA THR A 64 13.55 16.24 -9.28
C THR A 64 14.18 15.32 -10.32
N PHE A 65 15.51 15.30 -10.47
CA PHE A 65 16.20 14.36 -11.36
C PHE A 65 15.90 12.91 -10.98
N PHE A 66 16.18 12.51 -9.73
CA PHE A 66 15.94 11.13 -9.29
C PHE A 66 14.45 10.79 -9.27
N LEU A 67 13.59 11.72 -8.88
CA LEU A 67 12.14 11.55 -8.91
C LEU A 67 11.66 11.20 -10.32
N VAL A 68 12.03 11.99 -11.32
CA VAL A 68 11.64 11.78 -12.72
C VAL A 68 12.19 10.45 -13.26
N VAL A 69 13.47 10.18 -13.04
CA VAL A 69 14.11 8.94 -13.53
C VAL A 69 13.44 7.70 -12.94
N ILE A 70 13.22 7.68 -11.62
CA ILE A 70 12.59 6.53 -10.95
C ILE A 70 11.13 6.39 -11.38
N THR A 71 10.38 7.49 -11.52
CA THR A 71 9.01 7.43 -12.03
C THR A 71 8.96 6.84 -13.45
N ILE A 72 9.83 7.28 -14.37
CA ILE A 72 9.89 6.73 -15.74
C ILE A 72 10.13 5.22 -15.71
N VAL A 73 11.14 4.78 -14.94
CA VAL A 73 11.50 3.37 -14.85
C VAL A 73 10.37 2.56 -14.25
N ASN A 74 9.77 3.03 -13.15
CA ASN A 74 8.65 2.35 -12.51
C ASN A 74 7.44 2.26 -13.43
N THR A 75 7.14 3.30 -14.22
CA THR A 75 6.03 3.29 -15.19
C THR A 75 6.30 2.31 -16.34
N ILE A 76 7.52 2.28 -16.89
CA ILE A 76 7.91 1.30 -17.92
C ILE A 76 7.82 -0.13 -17.37
N ALA A 77 8.35 -0.36 -16.17
CA ALA A 77 8.39 -1.66 -15.52
C ALA A 77 7.01 -2.26 -15.25
N GLN A 78 5.96 -1.45 -15.15
CA GLN A 78 4.58 -1.92 -14.99
C GLN A 78 3.98 -2.46 -16.30
N LEU A 79 4.45 -1.97 -17.44
CA LEU A 79 3.96 -2.35 -18.77
C LEU A 79 4.79 -3.47 -19.40
N SER A 80 6.04 -3.62 -18.94
CA SER A 80 6.93 -4.69 -19.39
C SER A 80 6.62 -6.04 -18.74
N SER A 81 7.00 -7.12 -19.43
CA SER A 81 6.85 -8.50 -18.96
C SER A 81 7.79 -8.83 -17.79
N SER A 82 8.99 -8.23 -17.76
CA SER A 82 9.90 -8.25 -16.63
C SER A 82 9.77 -6.99 -15.78
N ARG A 83 9.42 -7.13 -14.50
CA ARG A 83 9.40 -6.01 -13.56
C ARG A 83 10.78 -5.80 -12.95
N PHE A 84 11.32 -4.61 -13.12
CA PHE A 84 12.49 -4.11 -12.40
C PHE A 84 12.10 -2.83 -11.66
N THR A 85 12.39 -2.75 -10.36
CA THR A 85 12.10 -1.58 -9.52
C THR A 85 13.39 -1.10 -8.86
N PHE A 86 13.62 0.21 -8.86
CA PHE A 86 14.71 0.79 -8.09
C PHE A 86 14.29 0.93 -6.63
N SER A 87 15.14 0.60 -5.66
CA SER A 87 14.83 0.87 -4.25
C SER A 87 15.05 2.35 -3.91
N LEU A 88 14.27 2.91 -2.97
CA LEU A 88 14.54 4.24 -2.42
C LEU A 88 15.96 4.34 -1.84
N ILE A 89 16.46 3.27 -1.20
CA ILE A 89 17.80 3.21 -0.61
C ILE A 89 18.88 3.41 -1.69
N PHE A 90 18.67 2.81 -2.87
CA PHE A 90 19.59 2.97 -3.99
C PHE A 90 19.72 4.44 -4.37
N ALA A 91 18.61 5.17 -4.50
CA ALA A 91 18.65 6.60 -4.78
C ALA A 91 19.36 7.39 -3.68
N GLN A 92 19.08 7.08 -2.40
CA GLN A 92 19.73 7.76 -1.26
C GLN A 92 21.24 7.62 -1.25
N LEU A 93 21.78 6.45 -1.59
CA LEU A 93 23.22 6.21 -1.66
C LEU A 93 23.93 7.11 -2.68
N PHE A 94 23.26 7.45 -3.80
CA PHE A 94 23.81 8.39 -4.79
C PHE A 94 23.58 9.85 -4.42
N VAL A 95 22.45 10.16 -3.78
CA VAL A 95 22.11 11.52 -3.37
C VAL A 95 23.17 12.12 -2.44
N TYR A 96 23.70 11.35 -1.49
CA TYR A 96 24.68 11.84 -0.51
C TYR A 96 26.00 12.36 -1.14
N PRO A 97 26.74 11.57 -1.96
CA PRO A 97 27.97 12.06 -2.59
C PRO A 97 27.70 13.19 -3.59
N ILE A 98 26.60 13.14 -4.35
CA ILE A 98 26.22 14.21 -5.29
C ILE A 98 25.91 15.50 -4.52
N GLY A 99 25.20 15.40 -3.40
CA GLY A 99 24.86 16.54 -2.56
C GLY A 99 26.09 17.23 -1.98
N ASN A 100 27.04 16.45 -1.46
CA ASN A 100 28.34 16.93 -0.99
C ASN A 100 29.19 17.55 -2.12
N LEU A 101 29.16 16.97 -3.32
CA LEU A 101 29.85 17.51 -4.48
C LEU A 101 29.28 18.87 -4.89
N MET A 102 27.95 18.98 -4.99
CA MET A 102 27.28 20.25 -5.30
C MET A 102 27.51 21.31 -4.21
N ALA A 103 27.59 20.91 -2.93
CA ALA A 103 27.96 21.81 -1.84
C ALA A 103 29.38 22.39 -1.98
N LYS A 104 30.30 21.68 -2.64
CA LYS A 104 31.68 22.15 -2.88
C LYS A 104 31.81 22.98 -4.17
N ILE A 105 31.01 22.66 -5.19
CA ILE A 105 31.12 23.27 -6.53
C ILE A 105 30.26 24.54 -6.67
N LEU A 106 29.06 24.57 -6.08
CA LEU A 106 28.13 25.67 -6.30
C LEU A 106 28.60 26.97 -5.63
N PRO A 107 28.43 28.13 -6.30
CA PRO A 107 28.86 29.41 -5.76
C PRO A 107 27.95 29.85 -4.60
N ASN A 108 28.57 30.39 -3.54
CA ASN A 108 27.87 30.98 -2.39
C ASN A 108 27.33 32.40 -2.67
N LYS A 109 27.21 32.79 -3.94
CA LYS A 109 26.81 34.15 -4.33
C LYS A 109 25.31 34.33 -4.08
N GLN A 110 24.94 35.44 -3.46
CA GLN A 110 23.53 35.83 -3.31
C GLN A 110 23.03 36.45 -4.62
N PHE A 111 21.95 35.89 -5.15
CA PHE A 111 21.23 36.40 -6.31
C PHE A 111 20.02 37.18 -5.83
N ASN A 112 19.95 38.46 -6.19
CA ASN A 112 18.83 39.33 -5.85
C ASN A 112 17.86 39.37 -7.03
N LEU A 113 16.69 38.74 -6.88
CA LEU A 113 15.54 38.88 -7.78
C LEU A 113 14.51 39.80 -7.13
N GLY A 114 14.68 41.11 -7.32
CA GLY A 114 13.78 42.13 -6.78
C GLY A 114 13.75 42.12 -5.24
N ARG A 115 12.58 41.85 -4.65
CA ARG A 115 12.39 41.79 -3.17
C ARG A 115 12.90 40.49 -2.54
N TYR A 116 13.33 39.52 -3.34
CA TYR A 116 13.78 38.22 -2.87
C TYR A 116 15.27 38.02 -3.18
N SER A 117 16.03 37.60 -2.17
CA SER A 117 17.42 37.19 -2.30
C SER A 117 17.52 35.69 -2.07
N PHE A 118 18.17 34.94 -2.97
CA PHE A 118 18.44 33.51 -2.77
C PHE A 118 19.91 33.16 -3.05
N SER A 119 20.42 32.15 -2.37
CA SER A 119 21.75 31.58 -2.62
C SER A 119 21.60 30.20 -3.26
N LEU A 120 22.45 29.89 -4.25
CA LEU A 120 22.53 28.54 -4.83
C LEU A 120 23.18 27.55 -3.86
N ASN A 121 24.00 28.04 -2.94
CA ASN A 121 24.68 27.23 -1.93
C ASN A 121 24.59 27.94 -0.56
N PRO A 122 23.47 27.74 0.16
CA PRO A 122 23.25 28.38 1.45
C PRO A 122 24.14 27.81 2.58
N GLY A 123 24.73 26.64 2.37
CA GLY A 123 25.56 25.97 3.37
C GLY A 123 25.93 24.53 2.98
N PRO A 124 26.72 23.85 3.83
CA PRO A 124 27.09 22.46 3.62
C PRO A 124 25.85 21.56 3.52
N PHE A 125 25.99 20.43 2.83
CA PHE A 125 24.93 19.44 2.73
C PHE A 125 24.66 18.84 4.12
N ASN A 126 23.40 18.86 4.55
CA ASN A 126 23.01 18.53 5.91
C ASN A 126 21.99 17.38 5.96
N ILE A 127 21.80 16.81 7.15
CA ILE A 127 20.91 15.68 7.38
C ILE A 127 19.46 15.99 7.01
N LYS A 128 18.96 17.20 7.30
CA LYS A 128 17.57 17.59 6.99
C LYS A 128 17.31 17.66 5.49
N GLU A 129 18.24 18.22 4.74
CA GLU A 129 18.17 18.26 3.28
C GLU A 129 18.20 16.83 2.69
N HIS A 130 19.04 15.95 3.24
CA HIS A 130 19.10 14.55 2.83
C HIS A 130 17.80 13.77 3.16
N SER A 131 17.26 13.94 4.37
CA SER A 131 15.98 13.34 4.79
C SER A 131 14.80 13.87 3.99
N ALA A 132 14.79 15.17 3.65
CA ALA A 132 13.77 15.74 2.78
C ALA A 132 13.84 15.14 1.37
N LEU A 133 15.05 14.91 0.83
CA LEU A 133 15.23 14.22 -0.46
C LEU A 133 14.69 12.78 -0.41
N ALA A 134 14.83 12.08 0.72
CA ALA A 134 14.23 10.76 0.91
C ALA A 134 12.71 10.78 0.82
N ILE A 135 12.06 11.73 1.49
CA ILE A 135 10.61 11.89 1.38
C ILE A 135 10.21 12.24 -0.05
N TYR A 136 10.90 13.22 -0.67
CA TYR A 136 10.56 13.70 -2.00
C TYR A 136 10.69 12.62 -3.07
N ILE A 137 11.84 11.93 -3.13
CA ILE A 137 12.10 10.85 -4.08
C ILE A 137 11.19 9.65 -3.77
N GLY A 138 10.87 9.39 -2.50
CA GLY A 138 9.95 8.33 -2.07
C GLY A 138 8.56 8.40 -2.70
N LEU A 139 8.11 9.58 -3.14
CA LEU A 139 6.80 9.76 -3.77
C LEU A 139 6.65 9.01 -5.10
N SER A 140 7.74 8.65 -5.79
CA SER A 140 7.67 7.85 -7.01
C SER A 140 7.17 6.42 -6.78
N PHE A 141 7.17 5.93 -5.53
CA PHE A 141 6.78 4.56 -5.18
C PHE A 141 5.28 4.41 -4.88
N GLY A 142 4.64 5.45 -4.34
CA GLY A 142 3.21 5.41 -4.01
C GLY A 142 2.29 5.26 -5.23
N ILE A 143 2.78 5.65 -6.41
CA ILE A 143 2.07 5.51 -7.69
C ILE A 143 2.26 4.09 -8.26
N SER A 144 3.30 3.37 -7.84
CA SER A 144 3.60 2.00 -8.29
C SER A 144 3.03 0.88 -7.43
N ASP A 145 2.63 1.19 -6.18
CA ASP A 145 2.04 0.21 -5.24
C ASP A 145 0.71 -0.39 -5.71
N ALA A 146 0.09 0.15 -6.76
CA ALA A 146 -1.14 -0.40 -7.32
C ALA A 146 -0.95 -1.75 -8.03
N THR A 147 0.29 -2.23 -8.22
CA THR A 147 0.54 -3.45 -8.98
C THR A 147 1.77 -4.25 -8.55
N THR A 148 1.72 -4.89 -7.39
CA THR A 148 2.59 -6.04 -7.13
C THR A 148 1.83 -7.32 -7.44
N LEU A 149 2.20 -8.00 -8.52
CA LEU A 149 2.45 -9.45 -8.52
C LEU A 149 2.76 -10.02 -9.93
N TYR A 150 3.51 -11.12 -9.85
CA TYR A 150 3.79 -12.20 -10.81
C TYR A 150 4.71 -11.94 -12.01
N VAL A 151 5.74 -12.78 -12.10
CA VAL A 151 6.49 -13.15 -13.30
C VAL A 151 6.34 -14.67 -13.40
N GLN A 152 5.88 -15.21 -14.52
CA GLN A 152 5.64 -16.66 -14.66
C GLN A 152 6.82 -17.38 -15.32
N GLY A 153 7.15 -18.56 -14.79
CA GLY A 153 8.14 -19.49 -15.34
C GLY A 153 7.90 -20.93 -14.85
N ILE A 154 7.83 -21.85 -15.81
CA ILE A 154 7.25 -23.21 -15.78
C ILE A 154 7.93 -24.14 -14.75
N HIS A 155 7.37 -24.33 -13.55
CA HIS A 155 7.50 -25.52 -12.67
C HIS A 155 6.51 -25.42 -11.49
N GLN A 156 5.45 -26.25 -11.44
CA GLN A 156 4.29 -26.03 -10.53
C GLN A 156 4.50 -26.36 -9.03
N LEU A 157 5.56 -27.10 -8.67
CA LEU A 157 5.80 -27.48 -7.27
C LEU A 157 6.92 -26.65 -6.64
N THR A 158 8.04 -26.50 -7.36
CA THR A 158 9.28 -25.92 -6.83
C THR A 158 9.50 -24.45 -7.20
N SER A 159 8.88 -23.95 -8.28
CA SER A 159 9.05 -22.54 -8.66
C SER A 159 8.34 -21.65 -7.64
N GLY A 160 9.05 -20.64 -7.11
CA GLY A 160 8.41 -19.56 -6.33
C GLY A 160 7.50 -18.65 -7.18
N ASN A 161 7.62 -18.73 -8.51
CA ASN A 161 6.95 -17.83 -9.46
C ASN A 161 5.74 -18.45 -10.18
N ALA A 162 5.75 -19.76 -10.42
CA ALA A 162 4.62 -20.49 -11.05
C ALA A 162 4.20 -21.76 -10.28
N GLY A 163 4.77 -21.97 -9.10
CA GLY A 163 4.49 -23.14 -8.27
C GLY A 163 4.21 -22.77 -6.82
N LEU A 164 4.32 -23.76 -5.94
CA LEU A 164 4.08 -23.62 -4.51
C LEU A 164 5.33 -23.17 -3.72
N GLY A 165 6.43 -22.86 -4.42
CA GLY A 165 7.68 -22.38 -3.82
C GLY A 165 8.39 -23.39 -2.90
N MET A 166 8.05 -24.67 -2.97
CA MET A 166 8.64 -25.70 -2.10
C MET A 166 10.15 -25.84 -2.36
N GLY A 167 10.97 -25.50 -1.36
CA GLY A 167 12.43 -25.62 -1.43
C GLY A 167 13.12 -24.61 -2.36
N SER A 168 12.44 -23.54 -2.78
CA SER A 168 13.03 -22.50 -3.63
C SER A 168 13.96 -21.59 -2.81
N ILE A 169 15.25 -21.60 -3.13
CA ILE A 169 16.24 -20.68 -2.57
C ILE A 169 16.61 -19.66 -3.66
N SER A 170 16.48 -18.38 -3.37
CA SER A 170 16.94 -17.29 -4.24
C SER A 170 17.91 -16.40 -3.49
N LEU A 171 19.00 -16.01 -4.15
CA LEU A 171 19.93 -14.98 -3.68
C LEU A 171 19.62 -13.60 -4.28
N ASP A 172 18.62 -13.51 -5.16
CA ASP A 172 18.20 -12.24 -5.74
C ASP A 172 17.39 -11.43 -4.72
N TRP A 173 17.95 -10.31 -4.29
CA TRP A 173 17.30 -9.38 -3.36
C TRP A 173 15.93 -8.90 -3.86
N ASN A 174 15.77 -8.73 -5.17
CA ASN A 174 14.47 -8.37 -5.76
C ASN A 174 13.46 -9.51 -5.63
N VAL A 175 13.87 -10.77 -5.61
CA VAL A 175 12.96 -11.91 -5.39
C VAL A 175 12.62 -12.06 -3.90
N ILE A 176 13.60 -11.85 -3.02
CA ILE A 176 13.43 -11.95 -1.56
C ILE A 176 12.47 -10.86 -1.05
N THR A 177 12.61 -9.62 -1.54
CA THR A 177 11.78 -8.48 -1.09
C THR A 177 10.42 -8.38 -1.77
N ARG A 178 10.12 -9.22 -2.79
CA ARG A 178 8.90 -9.14 -3.61
C ARG A 178 7.62 -9.55 -2.90
N PHE A 179 7.68 -10.36 -1.84
CA PHE A 179 6.50 -10.88 -1.13
C PHE A 179 5.96 -9.94 -0.04
N GLY A 180 6.14 -8.62 -0.20
CA GLY A 180 5.71 -7.63 0.79
C GLY A 180 6.49 -7.67 2.11
N MET A 181 7.48 -8.57 2.19
CA MET A 181 8.38 -8.69 3.33
C MET A 181 9.57 -7.78 3.05
N ALA A 182 9.70 -6.72 3.82
CA ALA A 182 11.00 -6.07 4.03
C ALA A 182 11.68 -6.85 5.16
N PRO A 183 12.44 -7.92 4.88
CA PRO A 183 12.93 -8.85 5.92
C PRO A 183 13.83 -8.17 6.95
N LEU A 184 14.39 -7.01 6.63
CA LEU A 184 15.22 -6.20 7.53
C LEU A 184 14.42 -5.35 8.52
N ILE A 185 13.16 -5.06 8.22
CA ILE A 185 12.32 -4.12 8.98
C ILE A 185 11.19 -4.86 9.71
N MET A 186 10.73 -5.97 9.15
CA MET A 186 9.62 -6.74 9.69
C MET A 186 10.03 -7.51 10.97
N PRO A 187 9.26 -7.40 12.06
CA PRO A 187 9.51 -8.17 13.28
C PRO A 187 9.48 -9.68 13.06
N LEU A 188 10.30 -10.43 13.82
CA LEU A 188 10.42 -11.87 13.68
C LEU A 188 9.09 -12.62 13.92
N TRP A 189 8.28 -12.17 14.88
CA TRP A 189 6.98 -12.79 15.16
C TRP A 189 6.04 -12.66 13.95
N SER A 190 6.04 -11.49 13.29
CA SER A 190 5.19 -11.22 12.14
C SER A 190 5.67 -12.04 10.93
N ALA A 191 6.99 -12.10 10.74
CA ALA A 191 7.61 -12.93 9.72
C ALA A 191 7.26 -14.41 9.87
N THR A 192 7.31 -14.91 11.11
CA THR A 192 7.02 -16.31 11.44
C THR A 192 5.55 -16.62 11.20
N ASN A 193 4.63 -15.74 11.63
CA ASN A 193 3.20 -15.90 11.39
C ASN A 193 2.85 -15.89 9.89
N ALA A 194 3.44 -14.97 9.11
CA ALA A 194 3.27 -14.93 7.67
C ALA A 194 3.78 -16.21 7.00
N PHE A 195 4.93 -16.72 7.43
CA PHE A 195 5.50 -17.97 6.92
C PHE A 195 4.64 -19.19 7.28
N ILE A 196 4.14 -19.28 8.52
CA ILE A 196 3.21 -20.34 8.92
C ILE A 196 1.94 -20.29 8.05
N GLY A 197 1.36 -19.10 7.87
CA GLY A 197 0.19 -18.90 7.00
C GLY A 197 0.44 -19.33 5.55
N PHE A 198 1.62 -19.03 5.01
CA PHE A 198 2.06 -19.51 3.71
C PHE A 198 2.16 -21.04 3.66
N VAL A 199 2.82 -21.68 4.62
CA VAL A 199 2.97 -23.15 4.67
C VAL A 199 1.60 -23.82 4.77
N LEU A 200 0.73 -23.36 5.67
CA LEU A 200 -0.63 -23.92 5.82
C LEU A 200 -1.42 -23.78 4.52
N THR A 201 -1.37 -22.61 3.86
CA THR A 201 -2.20 -22.35 2.68
C THR A 201 -1.64 -23.02 1.43
N ALA A 202 -0.35 -22.79 1.13
CA ALA A 202 0.29 -23.24 -0.10
C ALA A 202 0.67 -24.72 -0.05
N TRP A 203 1.11 -25.26 1.11
CA TRP A 203 1.64 -26.63 1.18
C TRP A 203 0.64 -27.64 1.74
N ILE A 204 -0.37 -27.20 2.49
CA ILE A 204 -1.38 -28.11 3.08
C ILE A 204 -2.73 -27.94 2.40
N ILE A 205 -3.36 -26.76 2.52
CA ILE A 205 -4.73 -26.52 2.06
C ILE A 205 -4.82 -26.62 0.52
N THR A 206 -3.87 -26.02 -0.20
CA THR A 206 -3.89 -26.02 -1.68
C THR A 206 -3.81 -27.45 -2.25
N PRO A 207 -2.81 -28.29 -1.88
CA PRO A 207 -2.77 -29.68 -2.34
C PRO A 207 -3.97 -30.49 -1.86
N LEU A 208 -4.44 -30.29 -0.63
CA LEU A 208 -5.61 -30.98 -0.09
C LEU A 208 -6.85 -30.73 -0.98
N LEU A 209 -7.18 -29.47 -1.25
CA LEU A 209 -8.34 -29.13 -2.09
C LEU A 209 -8.17 -29.59 -3.55
N TYR A 210 -6.94 -29.52 -4.06
CA TYR A 210 -6.64 -29.94 -5.43
C TYR A 210 -6.79 -31.45 -5.63
N TYR A 211 -6.15 -32.26 -4.79
CA TYR A 211 -6.17 -33.72 -4.92
C TYR A 211 -7.47 -34.38 -4.44
N THR A 212 -8.21 -33.73 -3.54
CA THR A 212 -9.60 -34.14 -3.21
C THR A 212 -10.61 -33.73 -4.27
N ASN A 213 -10.17 -32.99 -5.30
CA ASN A 213 -10.98 -32.45 -6.37
C ASN A 213 -12.21 -31.67 -5.87
N THR A 214 -12.03 -30.91 -4.78
CA THR A 214 -13.07 -30.03 -4.27
C THR A 214 -13.41 -28.97 -5.33
N LEU A 215 -14.69 -28.73 -5.63
CA LEU A 215 -15.15 -27.79 -6.66
C LEU A 215 -14.53 -27.98 -8.06
N ASN A 216 -14.16 -29.22 -8.42
CA ASN A 216 -13.55 -29.54 -9.71
C ASN A 216 -12.19 -28.84 -9.96
N PHE A 217 -11.44 -28.53 -8.91
CA PHE A 217 -10.14 -27.84 -9.08
C PHE A 217 -9.08 -28.66 -9.82
N ALA A 218 -9.16 -30.00 -9.82
CA ALA A 218 -8.15 -30.86 -10.45
C ALA A 218 -8.07 -30.73 -11.97
N TYR A 219 -9.08 -30.10 -12.61
CA TYR A 219 -9.11 -29.86 -14.05
C TYR A 219 -8.32 -28.63 -14.49
N PHE A 220 -7.86 -27.79 -13.55
CA PHE A 220 -7.15 -26.54 -13.84
C PHE A 220 -5.73 -26.56 -13.23
N PRO A 221 -4.79 -25.74 -13.70
CA PRO A 221 -3.47 -25.63 -13.07
C PRO A 221 -3.54 -25.20 -11.59
N ILE A 222 -2.73 -25.85 -10.72
CA ILE A 222 -2.69 -25.59 -9.27
C ILE A 222 -2.48 -24.10 -8.97
N ASN A 223 -1.50 -23.50 -9.64
CA ASN A 223 -1.19 -22.08 -9.51
C ASN A 223 -1.22 -21.42 -10.90
N SER A 224 -2.10 -20.44 -11.06
CA SER A 224 -2.23 -19.61 -12.26
C SER A 224 -3.05 -18.37 -11.95
N SER A 225 -2.78 -17.27 -12.66
CA SER A 225 -3.55 -16.02 -12.59
C SER A 225 -4.67 -15.95 -13.63
N ASN A 226 -4.75 -16.94 -14.52
CA ASN A 226 -5.77 -16.98 -15.57
C ASN A 226 -7.09 -17.55 -15.04
N ILE A 227 -8.18 -17.13 -15.67
CA ILE A 227 -9.53 -17.70 -15.54
C ILE A 227 -9.78 -18.73 -16.63
N TYR A 228 -10.66 -19.70 -16.38
CA TYR A 228 -10.87 -20.86 -17.27
C TYR A 228 -12.34 -21.04 -17.67
N ASP A 229 -12.54 -21.69 -18.80
CA ASP A 229 -13.83 -22.26 -19.20
C ASP A 229 -14.01 -23.68 -18.65
N ILE A 230 -15.19 -24.26 -18.86
CA ILE A 230 -15.51 -25.63 -18.44
C ILE A 230 -14.62 -26.70 -19.09
N THR A 231 -13.93 -26.37 -20.18
CA THR A 231 -13.03 -27.30 -20.90
C THR A 231 -11.59 -27.21 -20.42
N GLY A 232 -11.30 -26.34 -19.45
CA GLY A 232 -9.94 -26.12 -18.94
C GLY A 232 -9.09 -25.20 -19.81
N ARG A 233 -9.68 -24.52 -20.81
CA ARG A 233 -8.98 -23.52 -21.63
C ARG A 233 -9.09 -22.14 -20.99
N VAL A 234 -8.15 -21.27 -21.30
CA VAL A 234 -8.16 -19.88 -20.81
C VAL A 234 -9.42 -19.17 -21.29
N TYR A 235 -10.19 -18.63 -20.36
CA TYR A 235 -11.46 -17.99 -20.63
C TYR A 235 -11.28 -16.72 -21.46
N ARG A 236 -12.00 -16.63 -22.58
CA ARG A 236 -11.96 -15.47 -23.47
C ARG A 236 -13.09 -14.50 -23.14
N VAL A 237 -12.78 -13.51 -22.29
CA VAL A 237 -13.74 -12.46 -21.89
C VAL A 237 -14.27 -11.69 -23.12
N ASP A 238 -13.43 -11.52 -24.15
CA ASP A 238 -13.78 -10.87 -25.42
C ASP A 238 -15.02 -11.47 -26.11
N LEU A 239 -15.32 -12.76 -25.87
CA LEU A 239 -16.44 -13.47 -26.51
C LEU A 239 -17.78 -13.21 -25.83
N VAL A 240 -17.78 -12.80 -24.56
CA VAL A 240 -18.99 -12.61 -23.75
C VAL A 240 -19.29 -11.14 -23.46
N ILE A 241 -18.45 -10.24 -23.96
CA ILE A 241 -18.68 -8.79 -23.89
C ILE A 241 -19.40 -8.33 -25.16
N ALA A 242 -20.48 -7.56 -24.97
CA ALA A 242 -21.18 -6.84 -26.03
C ALA A 242 -20.42 -5.56 -26.44
N GLN A 243 -20.81 -4.95 -27.56
CA GLN A 243 -20.16 -3.72 -28.08
C GLN A 243 -20.23 -2.53 -27.10
N ASP A 244 -21.12 -2.58 -26.12
CA ASP A 244 -21.31 -1.57 -25.07
C ASP A 244 -20.51 -1.85 -23.78
N ASN A 245 -19.49 -2.74 -23.84
CA ASN A 245 -18.68 -3.17 -22.68
C ASN A 245 -19.49 -3.87 -21.57
N ARG A 246 -20.67 -4.42 -21.89
CA ARG A 246 -21.53 -5.15 -20.94
C ARG A 246 -21.50 -6.66 -21.18
N LEU A 247 -21.92 -7.41 -20.18
CA LEU A 247 -22.07 -8.86 -20.30
C LEU A 247 -23.25 -9.19 -21.22
N ASP A 248 -22.96 -9.89 -22.32
CA ASP A 248 -23.96 -10.49 -23.19
C ASP A 248 -24.38 -11.84 -22.61
N ILE A 249 -25.59 -11.91 -22.08
CA ILE A 249 -26.11 -13.10 -21.39
C ILE A 249 -26.27 -14.28 -22.35
N GLU A 250 -26.69 -14.05 -23.59
CA GLU A 250 -26.89 -15.13 -24.57
C GLU A 250 -25.55 -15.73 -25.00
N ARG A 251 -24.54 -14.88 -25.23
CA ARG A 251 -23.17 -15.34 -25.52
C ARG A 251 -22.53 -16.04 -24.34
N TYR A 252 -22.77 -15.55 -23.12
CA TYR A 252 -22.29 -16.18 -21.91
C TYR A 252 -22.86 -17.60 -21.72
N LEU A 253 -24.18 -17.75 -21.88
CA LEU A 253 -24.86 -19.04 -21.74
C LEU A 253 -24.48 -20.03 -22.85
N SER A 254 -24.18 -19.56 -24.05
CA SER A 254 -23.74 -20.41 -25.17
C SER A 254 -22.25 -20.75 -25.15
N TYR A 255 -21.40 -19.90 -24.56
CA TYR A 255 -19.97 -20.14 -24.44
C TYR A 255 -19.62 -21.07 -23.28
N SER A 256 -19.65 -20.55 -22.04
CA SER A 256 -19.41 -21.33 -20.82
C SER A 256 -19.51 -20.45 -19.57
N PRO A 257 -19.89 -21.04 -18.41
CA PRO A 257 -19.70 -20.40 -17.12
C PRO A 257 -18.21 -20.28 -16.78
N LEU A 258 -17.85 -19.22 -16.07
CA LEU A 258 -16.47 -18.96 -15.66
C LEU A 258 -16.04 -19.88 -14.51
N LYS A 259 -14.84 -20.47 -14.64
CA LYS A 259 -14.22 -21.34 -13.65
C LYS A 259 -12.93 -20.72 -13.09
N LEU A 260 -12.75 -20.88 -11.79
CA LEU A 260 -11.59 -20.45 -11.02
C LEU A 260 -10.72 -21.66 -10.67
N ASN A 261 -9.40 -21.47 -10.66
CA ASN A 261 -8.49 -22.46 -10.09
C ASN A 261 -8.40 -22.33 -8.56
N VAL A 262 -7.75 -23.33 -7.94
CA VAL A 262 -7.62 -23.41 -6.48
C VAL A 262 -6.86 -22.21 -5.90
N SER A 263 -5.80 -21.73 -6.56
CA SER A 263 -5.00 -20.61 -6.07
C SER A 263 -5.77 -19.29 -6.05
N VAL A 264 -6.53 -18.97 -7.10
CA VAL A 264 -7.34 -17.74 -7.14
C VAL A 264 -8.50 -17.81 -6.15
N PHE A 265 -9.15 -18.97 -6.03
CA PHE A 265 -10.21 -19.17 -5.04
C PHE A 265 -9.71 -18.96 -3.60
N LEU A 266 -8.60 -19.60 -3.23
CA LEU A 266 -8.01 -19.44 -1.89
C LEU A 266 -7.49 -18.02 -1.66
N ALA A 267 -6.91 -17.37 -2.67
CA ALA A 267 -6.49 -15.97 -2.57
C ALA A 267 -7.68 -15.06 -2.23
N TYR A 268 -8.84 -15.26 -2.88
CA TYR A 268 -10.05 -14.50 -2.53
C TYR A 268 -10.56 -14.85 -1.14
N PHE A 269 -10.58 -16.14 -0.78
CA PHE A 269 -11.02 -16.60 0.53
C PHE A 269 -10.25 -15.93 1.67
N PHE A 270 -8.92 -15.99 1.63
CA PHE A 270 -8.08 -15.37 2.66
C PHE A 270 -8.05 -13.85 2.60
N SER A 271 -8.27 -13.23 1.43
CA SER A 271 -8.40 -11.78 1.32
C SER A 271 -9.64 -11.26 2.07
N PHE A 272 -10.80 -11.92 1.91
CA PHE A 272 -12.00 -11.55 2.67
C PHE A 272 -11.86 -11.86 4.16
N ALA A 273 -11.38 -13.06 4.50
CA ALA A 273 -11.17 -13.44 5.90
C ALA A 273 -10.20 -12.48 6.60
N GLY A 274 -9.11 -12.11 5.93
CA GLY A 274 -8.10 -11.20 6.47
C GLY A 274 -8.63 -9.79 6.73
N ILE A 275 -9.43 -9.21 5.82
CA ILE A 275 -10.01 -7.87 6.05
C ILE A 275 -11.05 -7.90 7.17
N VAL A 276 -11.87 -8.95 7.24
CA VAL A 276 -12.87 -9.09 8.32
C VAL A 276 -12.17 -9.27 9.67
N SER A 277 -11.19 -10.18 9.74
CA SER A 277 -10.33 -10.38 10.91
C SER A 277 -9.67 -9.08 11.35
N LEU A 278 -9.09 -8.32 10.41
CA LEU A 278 -8.49 -7.02 10.68
C LEU A 278 -9.48 -6.03 11.33
N VAL A 279 -10.69 -5.93 10.79
CA VAL A 279 -11.72 -5.01 11.32
C VAL A 279 -12.18 -5.45 12.69
N VAL A 280 -12.36 -6.75 12.93
CA VAL A 280 -12.74 -7.28 14.26
C VAL A 280 -11.62 -7.09 15.27
N HIS A 281 -10.38 -7.42 14.90
CA HIS A 281 -9.19 -7.22 15.72
C HIS A 281 -9.04 -5.77 16.16
N PHE A 282 -9.17 -4.84 15.20
CA PHE A 282 -9.17 -3.41 15.48
C PHE A 282 -10.35 -2.99 16.37
N GLY A 283 -11.54 -3.52 16.09
CA GLY A 283 -12.76 -3.31 16.86
C GLY A 283 -12.60 -3.66 18.34
N LEU A 284 -12.07 -4.85 18.61
CA LEU A 284 -11.93 -5.40 19.96
C LEU A 284 -10.75 -4.79 20.73
N ASN A 285 -9.58 -4.66 20.09
CA ASN A 285 -8.34 -4.35 20.81
C ASN A 285 -7.99 -2.85 20.78
N TYR A 286 -8.24 -2.16 19.67
CA TYR A 286 -7.67 -0.81 19.44
C TYR A 286 -8.68 0.34 19.45
N THR A 287 -9.97 0.06 19.25
CA THR A 287 -11.00 1.11 19.14
C THR A 287 -11.09 1.98 20.40
N GLY A 288 -11.03 1.36 21.59
CA GLY A 288 -11.07 2.10 22.86
C GLY A 288 -9.85 3.01 23.05
N HIS A 289 -8.65 2.54 22.69
CA HIS A 289 -7.42 3.33 22.73
C HIS A 289 -7.45 4.49 21.74
N LEU A 290 -7.91 4.24 20.51
CA LEU A 290 -8.02 5.27 19.49
C LEU A 290 -9.02 6.36 19.91
N MET A 291 -10.18 6.00 20.46
CA MET A 291 -11.18 6.98 20.90
C MET A 291 -10.63 7.87 22.01
N ARG A 292 -9.94 7.30 23.02
CA ARG A 292 -9.29 8.07 24.09
C ARG A 292 -8.20 8.98 23.53
N TYR A 293 -7.37 8.47 22.61
CA TYR A 293 -6.33 9.26 21.95
C TYR A 293 -6.92 10.45 21.20
N MET A 294 -7.94 10.23 20.37
CA MET A 294 -8.62 11.28 19.62
C MET A 294 -9.27 12.33 20.54
N GLN A 295 -9.88 11.90 21.64
CA GLN A 295 -10.43 12.82 22.64
C GLN A 295 -9.35 13.67 23.30
N ASN A 296 -8.23 13.05 23.70
CA ASN A 296 -7.10 13.76 24.31
C ASN A 296 -6.49 14.76 23.34
N VAL A 297 -6.29 14.40 22.06
CA VAL A 297 -5.81 15.33 21.03
C VAL A 297 -6.74 16.54 20.89
N ILE A 298 -8.06 16.33 20.87
CA ILE A 298 -9.04 17.43 20.77
C ILE A 298 -8.97 18.33 22.01
N ILE A 299 -8.87 17.76 23.20
CA ILE A 299 -8.80 18.51 24.47
C ILE A 299 -7.48 19.27 24.58
N GLU A 300 -6.36 18.62 24.26
CA GLU A 300 -5.01 19.20 24.31
C GLU A 300 -4.80 20.24 23.21
N SER A 301 -5.39 20.07 22.03
CA SER A 301 -5.37 21.11 20.98
C SER A 301 -6.00 22.43 21.44
N LYS A 302 -6.89 22.37 22.45
CA LYS A 302 -7.51 23.56 23.09
C LYS A 302 -6.69 24.08 24.26
N LYS A 303 -5.74 23.31 24.81
CA LYS A 303 -4.81 23.78 25.84
C LYS A 303 -3.59 24.41 25.16
N ALA A 304 -3.40 25.72 25.37
CA ALA A 304 -2.30 26.47 24.77
C ALA A 304 -0.89 26.01 25.21
N VAL A 305 -0.79 25.14 26.22
CA VAL A 305 0.47 24.65 26.78
C VAL A 305 0.33 23.17 27.14
N GLY A 306 1.11 22.30 26.46
CA GLY A 306 1.42 20.96 26.97
C GLY A 306 0.66 19.77 26.35
N GLY A 307 0.65 19.63 25.03
CA GLY A 307 0.32 18.33 24.40
C GLY A 307 1.54 17.40 24.35
N PHE A 308 1.30 16.09 24.53
CA PHE A 308 2.24 14.94 24.53
C PHE A 308 3.71 15.29 24.81
N SER A 309 4.18 15.13 26.05
CA SER A 309 5.48 15.57 26.56
C SER A 309 6.69 14.72 26.10
N ASP A 310 6.71 14.28 24.84
CA ASP A 310 7.90 13.70 24.20
C ASP A 310 8.86 14.83 23.78
N ILE A 311 10.17 14.63 23.92
CA ILE A 311 11.21 15.54 23.43
C ILE A 311 11.01 15.94 21.98
N HIS A 312 10.61 15.02 21.11
CA HIS A 312 10.45 15.32 19.69
C HIS A 312 9.31 16.32 19.45
N ASN A 313 8.21 16.20 20.20
CA ASN A 313 7.14 17.19 20.17
C ASN A 313 7.63 18.56 20.68
N ARG A 314 8.43 18.58 21.75
CA ARG A 314 9.01 19.82 22.30
C ARG A 314 9.92 20.51 21.27
N LEU A 315 10.80 19.77 20.62
CA LEU A 315 11.66 20.28 19.55
C LEU A 315 10.84 20.80 18.37
N MET A 316 9.76 20.10 18.01
CA MET A 316 8.93 20.48 16.86
C MET A 316 8.07 21.74 17.06
N ARG A 317 7.87 22.21 18.31
CA ARG A 317 7.10 23.42 18.62
C ARG A 317 7.66 24.69 17.98
N GLN A 318 8.96 24.72 17.67
CA GLN A 318 9.58 25.88 17.02
C GLN A 318 9.19 26.04 15.55
N TYR A 319 8.72 24.97 14.90
CA TYR A 319 8.28 25.02 13.52
C TYR A 319 6.82 25.41 13.42
N LYS A 320 6.51 26.26 12.44
CA LYS A 320 5.13 26.64 12.15
C LYS A 320 4.36 25.42 11.64
N THR A 321 3.27 25.10 12.31
CA THR A 321 2.35 24.04 11.90
C THR A 321 1.65 24.38 10.58
N ILE A 322 1.14 23.35 9.91
CA ILE A 322 0.38 23.47 8.67
C ILE A 322 -1.02 23.97 9.02
N PRO A 323 -1.48 25.09 8.43
CA PRO A 323 -2.86 25.52 8.61
C PRO A 323 -3.82 24.45 8.08
N THR A 324 -4.84 24.07 8.87
CA THR A 324 -5.79 23.00 8.51
C THR A 324 -6.54 23.28 7.19
N TRP A 325 -6.77 24.56 6.86
CA TRP A 325 -7.43 24.95 5.63
C TRP A 325 -6.64 24.55 4.37
N TRP A 326 -5.31 24.42 4.42
CA TRP A 326 -4.52 23.96 3.26
C TRP A 326 -4.95 22.56 2.83
N SER A 327 -5.11 21.66 3.81
CA SER A 327 -5.55 20.29 3.57
C SER A 327 -7.01 20.24 3.10
N TYR A 328 -7.91 21.03 3.68
CA TYR A 328 -9.31 21.09 3.22
C TYR A 328 -9.42 21.59 1.78
N THR A 329 -8.68 22.64 1.43
CA THR A 329 -8.65 23.16 0.06
C THR A 329 -8.12 22.11 -0.92
N LEU A 330 -7.05 21.39 -0.56
CA LEU A 330 -6.51 20.30 -1.38
C LEU A 330 -7.55 19.19 -1.60
N VAL A 331 -8.22 18.74 -0.54
CA VAL A 331 -9.27 17.70 -0.61
C VAL A 331 -10.41 18.16 -1.52
N VAL A 332 -10.89 19.40 -1.39
CA VAL A 332 -11.95 19.94 -2.24
C VAL A 332 -11.51 20.01 -3.71
N ILE A 333 -10.28 20.44 -4.00
CA ILE A 333 -9.74 20.47 -5.37
C ILE A 333 -9.65 19.06 -5.95
N CYS A 334 -9.06 18.11 -5.21
CA CYS A 334 -8.90 16.74 -5.69
C CYS A 334 -10.25 16.03 -5.88
N LEU A 335 -11.22 16.23 -4.98
CA LEU A 335 -12.57 15.68 -5.12
C LEU A 335 -13.31 16.28 -6.31
N THR A 336 -13.24 17.61 -6.52
CA THR A 336 -13.90 18.25 -7.66
C THR A 336 -13.29 17.80 -8.99
N CYS A 337 -11.97 17.75 -9.11
CA CYS A 337 -11.30 17.19 -10.30
C CYS A 337 -11.71 15.74 -10.56
N SER A 338 -11.85 14.94 -9.50
CA SER A 338 -12.25 13.55 -9.63
C SER A 338 -13.70 13.37 -10.06
N LEU A 339 -14.62 14.18 -9.52
CA LEU A 339 -16.03 14.18 -9.92
C LEU A 339 -16.18 14.59 -11.40
N ILE A 340 -15.48 15.63 -11.82
CA ILE A 340 -15.45 16.05 -13.24
C ILE A 340 -14.91 14.91 -14.12
N GLY A 341 -13.81 14.27 -13.71
CA GLY A 341 -13.25 13.12 -14.41
C GLY A 341 -14.22 11.95 -14.54
N SER A 342 -15.05 11.71 -13.51
CA SER A 342 -16.07 10.65 -13.56
C SER A 342 -17.19 10.95 -14.56
N GLU A 343 -17.67 12.20 -14.62
CA GLU A 343 -18.73 12.60 -15.57
C GLU A 343 -18.22 12.63 -17.01
N MET A 344 -16.94 12.96 -17.22
CA MET A 344 -16.32 12.92 -18.56
C MET A 344 -16.15 11.49 -19.11
N ALA A 345 -16.24 10.45 -18.26
CA ALA A 345 -16.03 9.06 -18.63
C ALA A 345 -17.24 8.39 -19.31
N SER A 346 -18.05 9.15 -20.06
CA SER A 346 -19.15 8.65 -20.91
C SER A 346 -20.14 7.71 -20.20
N GLY A 347 -20.39 7.93 -18.89
CA GLY A 347 -21.36 7.17 -18.11
C GLY A 347 -20.97 5.73 -17.76
N GLU A 348 -19.71 5.31 -17.99
CA GLU A 348 -19.21 4.02 -17.50
C GLU A 348 -18.97 4.03 -15.97
N ILE A 349 -18.69 5.21 -15.41
CA ILE A 349 -18.33 5.43 -14.01
C ILE A 349 -19.25 6.50 -13.41
N ASN A 350 -20.15 6.11 -12.50
CA ASN A 350 -21.00 7.06 -11.79
C ASN A 350 -20.27 7.69 -10.59
N TRP A 351 -20.49 8.98 -10.34
CA TRP A 351 -19.85 9.72 -9.24
C TRP A 351 -20.06 9.09 -7.85
N TYR A 352 -21.21 8.46 -7.59
CA TYR A 352 -21.50 7.86 -6.28
C TYR A 352 -20.65 6.61 -5.99
N LEU A 353 -20.25 5.86 -7.02
CA LEU A 353 -19.35 4.71 -6.87
C LEU A 353 -17.95 5.18 -6.43
N PHE A 354 -17.52 6.31 -6.97
CA PHE A 354 -16.27 6.95 -6.60
C PHE A 354 -16.29 7.39 -5.14
N MET A 355 -17.33 8.12 -4.72
CA MET A 355 -17.51 8.56 -3.33
C MET A 355 -17.60 7.38 -2.35
N PHE A 356 -18.30 6.31 -2.72
CA PHE A 356 -18.36 5.10 -1.92
C PHE A 356 -16.98 4.46 -1.75
N SER A 357 -16.23 4.27 -2.84
CA SER A 357 -14.88 3.70 -2.80
C SER A 357 -13.90 4.54 -1.98
N ALA A 358 -13.97 5.87 -2.08
CA ALA A 358 -13.20 6.81 -1.28
C ALA A 358 -13.51 6.66 0.21
N SER A 359 -14.80 6.63 0.54
CA SER A 359 -15.29 6.55 1.93
C SER A 359 -14.88 5.23 2.56
N LEU A 360 -14.95 4.12 1.82
CA LEU A 360 -14.50 2.81 2.29
C LEU A 360 -12.98 2.79 2.52
N GLY A 361 -12.18 3.39 1.64
CA GLY A 361 -10.74 3.56 1.84
C GLY A 361 -10.42 4.37 3.10
N VAL A 362 -11.12 5.49 3.33
CA VAL A 362 -10.96 6.30 4.55
C VAL A 362 -11.39 5.54 5.81
N ALA A 363 -12.49 4.79 5.75
CA ALA A 363 -12.98 4.00 6.88
C ALA A 363 -12.00 2.89 7.29
N LEU A 364 -11.34 2.25 6.32
CA LEU A 364 -10.36 1.20 6.56
C LEU A 364 -8.95 1.72 6.88
N PHE A 365 -8.73 3.04 6.84
CA PHE A 365 -7.42 3.65 7.11
C PHE A 365 -6.88 3.26 8.49
N PHE A 366 -7.64 3.50 9.58
CA PHE A 366 -7.15 3.23 10.93
C PHE A 366 -6.90 1.74 11.21
N PRO A 367 -7.82 0.80 10.87
CA PRO A 367 -7.56 -0.63 11.00
C PRO A 367 -6.29 -1.07 10.27
N ILE A 368 -6.15 -0.67 9.00
CA ILE A 368 -4.99 -1.05 8.20
C ILE A 368 -3.71 -0.38 8.71
N ALA A 369 -3.76 0.91 9.06
CA ALA A 369 -2.59 1.67 9.48
C ALA A 369 -1.99 1.15 10.80
N ILE A 370 -2.81 0.84 11.80
CA ILE A 370 -2.31 0.36 13.10
C ILE A 370 -1.64 -1.00 12.94
N VAL A 371 -2.31 -1.95 12.28
CA VAL A 371 -1.75 -3.29 12.08
C VAL A 371 -0.51 -3.22 11.18
N PHE A 372 -0.53 -2.40 10.12
CA PHE A 372 0.64 -2.18 9.29
C PHE A 372 1.81 -1.60 10.09
N ALA A 373 1.56 -0.66 10.99
CA ALA A 373 2.61 -0.01 11.76
C ALA A 373 3.26 -0.95 12.81
N ILE A 374 2.54 -1.96 13.29
CA ILE A 374 3.04 -2.98 14.24
C ILE A 374 3.69 -4.16 13.51
N SER A 375 3.01 -4.71 12.51
CA SER A 375 3.41 -5.95 11.83
C SER A 375 4.27 -5.73 10.59
N THR A 376 4.30 -4.52 10.03
CA THR A 376 4.86 -4.23 8.69
C THR A 376 4.11 -4.96 7.54
N LEU A 377 2.97 -5.60 7.82
CA LEU A 377 2.13 -6.25 6.81
C LEU A 377 0.97 -5.35 6.40
N ARG A 378 0.91 -5.02 5.10
CA ARG A 378 -0.15 -4.18 4.55
C ARG A 378 -1.28 -5.03 3.97
N ALA A 379 -2.49 -4.84 4.47
CA ALA A 379 -3.69 -5.45 3.89
C ALA A 379 -4.17 -4.67 2.66
N ASP A 380 -4.59 -5.39 1.61
CA ASP A 380 -5.16 -4.80 0.38
C ASP A 380 -6.70 -4.91 0.38
N PRO A 381 -7.44 -3.78 0.53
CA PRO A 381 -8.91 -3.79 0.54
C PRO A 381 -9.54 -3.91 -0.86
N SER A 382 -8.73 -4.00 -1.93
CA SER A 382 -9.19 -3.96 -3.31
C SER A 382 -10.31 -4.95 -3.63
N ILE A 383 -10.21 -6.20 -3.17
CA ILE A 383 -11.20 -7.25 -3.49
C ILE A 383 -12.53 -6.97 -2.81
N LEU A 384 -12.51 -6.48 -1.57
CA LEU A 384 -13.70 -6.05 -0.85
C LEU A 384 -14.42 -4.94 -1.61
N ILE A 385 -13.67 -3.91 -2.02
CA ILE A 385 -14.21 -2.78 -2.81
C ILE A 385 -14.88 -3.30 -4.09
N GLN A 386 -14.19 -4.16 -4.85
CA GLN A 386 -14.73 -4.73 -6.09
C GLN A 386 -15.99 -5.55 -5.87
N ALA A 387 -16.07 -6.32 -4.79
CA ALA A 387 -17.24 -7.14 -4.49
C ALA A 387 -18.47 -6.29 -4.15
N PHE A 388 -18.32 -5.26 -3.32
CA PHE A 388 -19.41 -4.33 -3.03
C PHE A 388 -19.88 -3.58 -4.28
N ILE A 389 -18.94 -3.07 -5.09
CA ILE A 389 -19.30 -2.40 -6.36
C ILE A 389 -19.93 -3.37 -7.34
N GLY A 390 -19.47 -4.62 -7.38
CA GLY A 390 -20.07 -5.68 -8.19
C GLY A 390 -21.53 -5.96 -7.87
N TYR A 391 -21.93 -5.83 -6.60
CA TYR A 391 -23.33 -5.90 -6.18
C TYR A 391 -24.11 -4.63 -6.52
N LEU A 392 -23.51 -3.44 -6.31
CA LEU A 392 -24.16 -2.15 -6.55
C LEU A 392 -24.31 -1.81 -8.05
N TYR A 393 -23.37 -2.30 -8.87
CA TYR A 393 -23.26 -1.96 -10.28
C TYR A 393 -22.74 -3.13 -11.13
N PRO A 394 -23.57 -4.19 -11.28
CA PRO A 394 -23.19 -5.39 -12.01
C PRO A 394 -23.12 -5.16 -13.52
N GLY A 395 -22.33 -5.99 -14.22
CA GLY A 395 -22.25 -6.03 -15.67
C GLY A 395 -21.27 -5.04 -16.30
N ARG A 396 -20.43 -4.36 -15.50
CA ARG A 396 -19.52 -3.30 -15.96
C ARG A 396 -18.12 -3.44 -15.37
N PRO A 397 -17.17 -4.06 -16.10
CA PRO A 397 -15.82 -4.31 -15.60
C PRO A 397 -14.99 -3.03 -15.46
N VAL A 398 -15.13 -2.07 -16.39
CA VAL A 398 -14.34 -0.83 -16.39
C VAL A 398 -14.69 0.05 -15.18
N GLY A 399 -15.99 0.20 -14.88
CA GLY A 399 -16.45 0.93 -13.70
C GLY A 399 -15.97 0.30 -12.39
N ASN A 400 -16.02 -1.03 -12.31
CA ASN A 400 -15.51 -1.78 -11.15
C ASN A 400 -13.99 -1.61 -10.98
N PHE A 401 -13.23 -1.68 -12.07
CA PHE A 401 -11.79 -1.45 -12.09
C PHE A 401 -11.42 -0.02 -11.63
N ALA A 402 -12.13 1.00 -12.13
CA ALA A 402 -11.87 2.39 -11.78
C ALA A 402 -12.11 2.66 -10.30
N ALA A 403 -13.25 2.21 -9.76
CA ALA A 403 -13.59 2.42 -8.36
C ALA A 403 -12.74 1.58 -7.40
N ARG A 404 -12.31 0.36 -7.79
CA ARG A 404 -11.24 -0.38 -7.08
C ARG A 404 -9.97 0.46 -6.98
N SER A 405 -9.48 0.92 -8.13
CA SER A 405 -8.20 1.63 -8.24
C SER A 405 -8.21 2.89 -7.40
N PHE A 406 -9.32 3.63 -7.42
CA PHE A 406 -9.46 4.83 -6.62
C PHE A 406 -9.46 4.56 -5.12
N GLY A 407 -10.33 3.65 -4.63
CA GLY A 407 -10.43 3.36 -3.21
C GLY A 407 -9.12 2.83 -2.61
N ASN A 408 -8.40 1.96 -3.34
CA ASN A 408 -7.10 1.46 -2.90
C ASN A 408 -6.01 2.56 -2.93
N MET A 409 -6.00 3.42 -3.94
CA MET A 409 -5.02 4.50 -4.06
C MET A 409 -5.18 5.54 -2.94
N VAL A 410 -6.42 5.90 -2.58
CA VAL A 410 -6.69 6.81 -1.45
C VAL A 410 -6.05 6.28 -0.18
N LEU A 411 -6.31 5.02 0.16
CA LEU A 411 -5.73 4.40 1.36
C LEU A 411 -4.20 4.33 1.30
N GLY A 412 -3.63 3.92 0.17
CA GLY A 412 -2.17 3.85 -0.02
C GLY A 412 -1.48 5.20 0.16
N GLN A 413 -2.03 6.25 -0.45
CA GLN A 413 -1.49 7.61 -0.33
C GLN A 413 -1.67 8.18 1.08
N MET A 414 -2.74 7.84 1.79
CA MET A 414 -2.93 8.22 3.20
C MET A 414 -1.86 7.58 4.11
N LEU A 415 -1.57 6.29 3.92
CA LEU A 415 -0.51 5.59 4.67
C LEU A 415 0.85 6.21 4.39
N GLN A 416 1.22 6.35 3.11
CA GLN A 416 2.52 6.90 2.72
C GLN A 416 2.69 8.35 3.19
N SER A 417 1.64 9.19 3.09
CA SER A 417 1.67 10.55 3.61
C SER A 417 1.88 10.57 5.13
N SER A 418 1.27 9.62 5.86
CA SER A 418 1.44 9.49 7.31
C SER A 418 2.87 9.08 7.69
N GLU A 419 3.45 8.13 6.97
CA GLU A 419 4.86 7.74 7.10
C GLU A 419 5.79 8.93 6.84
N ASN A 420 5.58 9.66 5.74
CA ASN A 420 6.38 10.82 5.36
C ASN A 420 6.31 11.92 6.43
N MET A 421 5.14 12.16 7.03
CA MET A 421 4.99 13.11 8.12
C MET A 421 5.69 12.63 9.40
N LYS A 422 5.65 11.32 9.69
CA LYS A 422 6.35 10.73 10.83
C LYS A 422 7.88 10.83 10.67
N ILE A 423 8.40 10.50 9.49
CA ILE A 423 9.82 10.68 9.15
C ILE A 423 10.20 12.17 9.27
N GLY A 424 9.36 13.07 8.75
CA GLY A 424 9.58 14.51 8.86
C GLY A 424 9.63 14.99 10.32
N HIS A 425 8.76 14.46 11.18
CA HIS A 425 8.75 14.77 12.62
C HIS A 425 10.04 14.30 13.31
N TYR A 426 10.47 13.06 13.07
CA TYR A 426 11.69 12.52 13.68
C TYR A 426 12.98 13.13 13.12
N MET A 427 12.98 13.60 11.87
CA MET A 427 14.12 14.30 11.26
C MET A 427 14.06 15.82 11.46
N LYS A 428 13.07 16.32 12.22
CA LYS A 428 12.87 17.74 12.53
C LYS A 428 12.81 18.62 11.29
N LEU A 429 12.10 18.13 10.27
CA LEU A 429 11.81 18.87 9.06
C LEU A 429 10.66 19.85 9.30
N PRO A 430 10.72 21.07 8.75
CA PRO A 430 9.63 22.03 8.87
C PRO A 430 8.34 21.45 8.22
N PRO A 431 7.22 21.30 8.96
CA PRO A 431 6.02 20.60 8.47
C PRO A 431 5.45 21.18 7.17
N ARG A 432 5.45 22.52 7.04
CA ARG A 432 5.02 23.21 5.80
C ARG A 432 5.88 22.85 4.59
N GLY A 433 7.18 22.64 4.82
CA GLY A 433 8.10 22.19 3.78
C GLY A 433 7.76 20.78 3.35
N VAL A 434 7.57 19.85 4.29
CA VAL A 434 7.19 18.46 3.98
C VAL A 434 5.87 18.41 3.21
N PHE A 435 4.87 19.19 3.60
CA PHE A 435 3.59 19.27 2.88
C PHE A 435 3.75 19.77 1.43
N LEU A 436 4.56 20.81 1.22
CA LEU A 436 4.83 21.36 -0.11
C LEU A 436 5.59 20.36 -1.00
N ILE A 437 6.59 19.66 -0.44
CA ILE A 437 7.36 18.62 -1.12
C ILE A 437 6.41 17.55 -1.67
N GLN A 438 5.43 17.11 -0.87
CA GLN A 438 4.46 16.08 -1.29
C GLN A 438 3.61 16.55 -2.46
N ILE A 439 3.04 17.76 -2.40
CA ILE A 439 2.22 18.29 -3.50
C ILE A 439 3.03 18.42 -4.79
N VAL A 440 4.21 19.05 -4.72
CA VAL A 440 5.04 19.29 -5.90
C VAL A 440 5.55 17.97 -6.48
N GLY A 441 5.99 17.05 -5.62
CA GLY A 441 6.51 15.74 -6.03
C GLY A 441 5.44 14.89 -6.70
N THR A 442 4.27 14.75 -6.08
CA THR A 442 3.16 13.99 -6.66
C THR A 442 2.70 14.57 -8.00
N THR A 443 2.67 15.90 -8.14
CA THR A 443 2.34 16.57 -9.41
C THR A 443 3.35 16.21 -10.50
N ILE A 444 4.65 16.27 -10.21
CA ILE A 444 5.71 15.90 -11.15
C ILE A 444 5.62 14.42 -11.53
N CYS A 445 5.37 13.54 -10.55
CA CYS A 445 5.23 12.11 -10.83
C CYS A 445 4.04 11.81 -11.75
N ILE A 446 2.88 12.45 -11.52
CA ILE A 446 1.69 12.28 -12.37
C ILE A 446 2.01 12.71 -13.80
N LEU A 447 2.58 13.90 -13.99
CA LEU A 447 2.93 14.40 -15.33
C LEU A 447 3.96 13.52 -16.03
N THR A 448 4.97 13.06 -15.29
CA THR A 448 6.03 12.19 -15.81
C THR A 448 5.48 10.82 -16.22
N SER A 449 4.63 10.21 -15.39
CA SER A 449 4.01 8.92 -15.67
C SER A 449 3.09 8.99 -16.89
N LEU A 450 2.23 10.01 -16.97
CA LEU A 450 1.34 10.22 -18.13
C LEU A 450 2.12 10.43 -19.43
N THR A 451 3.19 11.25 -19.38
CA THR A 451 4.05 11.50 -20.53
C THR A 451 4.75 10.22 -20.98
N THR A 452 5.23 9.41 -20.03
CA THR A 452 5.89 8.13 -20.31
C THR A 452 4.94 7.15 -21.00
N ILE A 453 3.71 6.99 -20.48
CA ILE A 453 2.69 6.12 -21.09
C ILE A 453 2.39 6.58 -22.52
N LYS A 454 2.19 7.89 -22.75
CA LYS A 454 1.90 8.42 -24.10
C LYS A 454 3.05 8.24 -25.08
N ILE A 455 4.30 8.36 -24.62
CA ILE A 455 5.48 8.08 -25.45
C ILE A 455 5.55 6.59 -25.81
N LEU A 456 5.27 5.70 -24.86
CA LEU A 456 5.28 4.25 -25.10
C LEU A 456 4.17 3.85 -26.08
N GLU A 457 2.96 4.37 -25.91
CA GLU A 457 1.84 4.15 -26.83
C GLU A 457 2.17 4.60 -28.26
N TYR A 458 2.89 5.72 -28.41
CA TYR A 458 3.30 6.22 -29.73
C TYR A 458 4.44 5.42 -30.36
N LYS A 459 5.42 4.96 -29.56
CA LYS A 459 6.62 4.28 -30.08
C LYS A 459 6.49 2.78 -30.22
N VAL A 460 5.68 2.12 -29.40
CA VAL A 460 5.57 0.67 -29.32
C VAL A 460 4.23 0.24 -29.91
N SER A 461 4.25 -0.23 -31.16
CA SER A 461 3.04 -0.62 -31.90
C SER A 461 2.35 -1.86 -31.36
N ASP A 462 3.09 -2.72 -30.64
CA ASP A 462 2.65 -3.99 -30.09
C ASP A 462 2.40 -3.92 -28.57
N LEU A 463 2.22 -2.71 -28.03
CA LEU A 463 2.01 -2.47 -26.60
C LEU A 463 0.75 -3.20 -26.10
N CYS A 464 0.90 -3.95 -25.01
CA CYS A 464 -0.16 -4.73 -24.35
C CYS A 464 -0.83 -5.82 -25.22
N GLN A 465 -0.24 -6.20 -26.36
CA GLN A 465 -0.75 -7.33 -27.13
C GLN A 465 -0.33 -8.66 -26.49
N ARG A 466 -1.22 -9.66 -26.50
CA ARG A 466 -0.96 -10.98 -25.90
C ARG A 466 0.20 -11.74 -26.56
N THR A 467 0.55 -11.38 -27.79
CA THR A 467 1.63 -11.98 -28.58
C THR A 467 3.01 -11.39 -28.29
N SER A 468 3.08 -10.21 -27.68
CA SER A 468 4.32 -9.49 -27.44
C SER A 468 5.06 -10.09 -26.25
N GLN A 469 6.33 -10.46 -26.42
CA GLN A 469 7.13 -11.07 -25.35
C GLN A 469 7.56 -10.03 -24.31
N ASP A 470 7.88 -8.81 -24.74
CA ASP A 470 8.44 -7.76 -23.87
C ASP A 470 7.35 -6.85 -23.27
N TRP A 471 6.25 -6.64 -23.97
CA TRP A 471 5.22 -5.64 -23.65
C TRP A 471 3.83 -6.25 -23.45
N ASN A 472 3.75 -7.37 -22.73
CA ASN A 472 2.50 -8.10 -22.54
C ASN A 472 1.53 -7.48 -21.51
N CYS A 473 1.91 -6.39 -20.84
CA CYS A 473 1.11 -5.70 -19.82
C CYS A 473 0.46 -6.64 -18.81
N PHE A 474 1.21 -7.65 -18.37
CA PHE A 474 0.74 -8.73 -17.51
C PHE A 474 -0.03 -8.21 -16.28
N SER A 475 0.47 -7.13 -15.68
CA SER A 475 -0.15 -6.50 -14.52
C SER A 475 -1.57 -6.02 -14.78
N MET A 476 -1.74 -5.25 -15.86
CA MET A 476 -3.03 -4.66 -16.24
C MET A 476 -4.01 -5.76 -16.61
N ASN A 477 -3.55 -6.80 -17.32
CA ASN A 477 -4.36 -7.96 -17.67
C ASN A 477 -4.86 -8.73 -16.45
N THR A 478 -4.05 -8.86 -15.40
CA THR A 478 -4.46 -9.51 -14.15
C THR A 478 -5.50 -8.68 -13.41
N MET A 479 -5.30 -7.36 -13.31
CA MET A 479 -6.29 -6.49 -12.68
C MET A 479 -7.62 -6.47 -13.45
N TYR A 480 -7.56 -6.41 -14.79
CA TYR A 480 -8.74 -6.46 -15.65
C TYR A 480 -9.48 -7.79 -15.52
N SER A 481 -8.76 -8.91 -15.40
CA SER A 481 -9.34 -10.24 -15.17
C SER A 481 -10.07 -10.30 -13.83
N ALA A 482 -9.49 -9.74 -12.76
CA ALA A 482 -10.16 -9.60 -11.46
C ALA A 482 -11.41 -8.73 -11.53
N SER A 483 -11.35 -7.59 -12.23
CA SER A 483 -12.52 -6.72 -12.44
C SER A 483 -13.57 -7.35 -13.35
N SER A 484 -13.20 -8.29 -14.22
CA SER A 484 -14.16 -9.09 -14.98
C SER A 484 -14.92 -10.05 -14.07
N ILE A 485 -14.23 -10.76 -13.16
CA ILE A 485 -14.87 -11.65 -12.17
C ILE A 485 -15.88 -10.87 -11.32
N TRP A 486 -15.45 -9.77 -10.70
CA TRP A 486 -16.25 -9.04 -9.71
C TRP A 486 -17.18 -7.99 -10.32
N GLY A 487 -16.87 -7.45 -11.50
CA GLY A 487 -17.63 -6.38 -12.14
C GLY A 487 -18.48 -6.83 -13.34
N LEU A 488 -17.93 -7.64 -14.24
CA LEU A 488 -18.65 -8.10 -15.44
C LEU A 488 -19.66 -9.20 -15.10
N PHE A 489 -19.20 -10.30 -14.49
CA PHE A 489 -20.10 -11.39 -14.05
C PHE A 489 -20.81 -11.03 -12.75
N GLY A 490 -20.08 -10.37 -11.85
CA GLY A 490 -20.58 -9.93 -10.57
C GLY A 490 -20.62 -11.04 -9.52
N PRO A 491 -20.69 -10.66 -8.23
CA PRO A 491 -20.78 -11.64 -7.15
C PRO A 491 -22.03 -12.52 -7.23
N SER A 492 -23.12 -11.98 -7.82
CA SER A 492 -24.40 -12.67 -7.96
C SER A 492 -24.33 -13.94 -8.80
N GLU A 493 -23.43 -14.00 -9.77
CA GLU A 493 -23.35 -15.14 -10.70
C GLU A 493 -22.42 -16.24 -10.19
N LEU A 494 -21.33 -15.88 -9.51
CA LEU A 494 -20.31 -16.83 -9.07
C LEU A 494 -20.42 -17.22 -7.61
N PHE A 495 -20.75 -16.27 -6.73
CA PHE A 495 -20.63 -16.42 -5.28
C PHE A 495 -21.98 -16.40 -4.55
N ASN A 496 -23.11 -16.20 -5.24
CA ASN A 496 -24.42 -16.19 -4.59
C ASN A 496 -24.83 -17.58 -4.09
N THR A 497 -25.79 -17.65 -3.17
CA THR A 497 -26.32 -18.92 -2.65
C THR A 497 -26.84 -19.79 -3.80
N GLY A 498 -26.41 -21.06 -3.81
CA GLY A 498 -26.73 -22.00 -4.90
C GLY A 498 -25.76 -21.99 -6.09
N ARG A 499 -24.76 -21.10 -6.10
CA ARG A 499 -23.66 -21.10 -7.10
C ARG A 499 -22.45 -21.88 -6.59
N GLU A 500 -21.60 -22.32 -7.51
CA GLU A 500 -20.46 -23.22 -7.22
C GLU A 500 -19.47 -22.63 -6.21
N TYR A 501 -19.20 -21.32 -6.28
CA TYR A 501 -18.26 -20.65 -5.38
C TYR A 501 -18.93 -19.97 -4.18
N ALA A 502 -20.20 -20.27 -3.90
CA ALA A 502 -20.89 -19.80 -2.69
C ALA A 502 -20.12 -20.05 -1.37
N PRO A 503 -19.35 -21.15 -1.20
CA PRO A 503 -18.54 -21.36 0.00
C PRO A 503 -17.51 -20.26 0.28
N LEU A 504 -17.21 -19.38 -0.68
CA LEU A 504 -16.35 -18.22 -0.45
C LEU A 504 -16.81 -17.38 0.74
N TRP A 505 -18.12 -17.19 0.94
CA TRP A 505 -18.65 -16.35 2.02
C TRP A 505 -18.43 -16.92 3.43
N ILE A 506 -18.06 -18.19 3.55
CA ILE A 506 -17.62 -18.78 4.83
C ILE A 506 -16.37 -18.04 5.35
N SER A 507 -15.55 -17.46 4.46
CA SER A 507 -14.40 -16.63 4.83
C SER A 507 -14.76 -15.48 5.79
N ILE A 508 -15.96 -14.89 5.68
CA ILE A 508 -16.42 -13.85 6.59
C ILE A 508 -16.55 -14.41 8.00
N ALA A 509 -17.19 -15.58 8.16
CA ALA A 509 -17.34 -16.23 9.46
C ALA A 509 -15.98 -16.63 10.05
N VAL A 510 -15.06 -17.14 9.22
CA VAL A 510 -13.68 -17.42 9.65
C VAL A 510 -13.02 -16.15 10.17
N GLY A 511 -13.05 -15.07 9.40
CA GLY A 511 -12.46 -13.78 9.81
C GLY A 511 -13.09 -13.22 11.09
N LEU A 512 -14.39 -13.41 11.31
CA LEU A 512 -15.06 -12.98 12.55
C LEU A 512 -14.57 -13.74 13.80
N ILE A 513 -14.26 -15.03 13.65
CA ILE A 513 -13.90 -15.92 14.76
C ILE A 513 -12.39 -15.89 15.04
N SER A 514 -11.57 -15.54 14.03
CA SER A 514 -10.11 -15.44 14.16
C SER A 514 -9.61 -14.00 13.98
N PRO A 515 -9.88 -13.08 14.93
CA PRO A 515 -9.26 -11.76 14.96
C PRO A 515 -7.77 -11.81 15.32
#